data_AF-A0A8J3J4Y7-F1
#
_entry.id   AF-A0A8J3J4Y7-F1
#
_cell.length_a   1.000
_cell.length_b   1.000
_cell.length_c   1.000
_cell.angle_alpha   90.00
_cell.angle_beta   90.00
_cell.angle_gamma   90.00
#
_symmetry.space_group_name_H-M   'P 1'
#
loop_
_entity.id
_entity.type
_entity.pdbx_description
1 polymer ?
#
loop_
_entity_poly.entity_id
_entity_poly.type
_entity_poly.pdbx_seq_one_letter_code
_entity_poly.pdbx_strand_id
1 'polypeptide(L)'
;MSADVINVEFGALRASADSLFAKAKALDNYMDQLHQHLAPIKETWYASGSSAGQAAENSETRLRSAIADIVGVIGQFSGKVNEAHDIQLALENKNAGYFQ
;
A
#
# COMPACT_ATOMS: atom_id res chain seq x y z
N MET A 1 21.28 5.97 32.04
CA MET A 1 20.39 5.38 31.02
C MET A 1 20.95 5.80 29.68
N SER A 2 21.72 4.94 28.99
CA SER A 2 22.08 5.24 27.60
C SER A 2 20.79 5.14 26.80
N ALA A 3 20.41 6.21 26.10
CA ALA A 3 19.38 6.07 25.08
C ALA A 3 19.82 4.94 24.16
N ASP A 4 18.99 3.92 23.97
CA ASP A 4 19.20 2.95 22.91
C ASP A 4 19.34 3.74 21.61
N VAL A 5 20.55 3.75 21.07
CA VAL A 5 20.81 4.40 19.79
C VAL A 5 20.12 3.52 18.76
N ILE A 6 18.91 3.93 18.36
CA ILE A 6 18.21 3.31 17.26
C ILE A 6 19.01 3.63 16.00
N ASN A 7 19.84 2.70 15.55
CA ASN A 7 20.46 2.78 14.23
C ASN A 7 19.40 2.44 13.19
N VAL A 8 18.89 3.46 12.50
CA VAL A 8 17.91 3.28 11.42
C VAL A 8 18.65 3.24 10.09
N GLU A 9 18.67 2.08 9.45
CA GLU A 9 19.15 1.90 8.08
C GLU A 9 18.10 2.48 7.10
N PHE A 10 18.05 3.81 6.96
CA PHE A 10 17.03 4.51 6.18
C PHE A 10 16.99 4.08 4.71
N GLY A 11 18.12 3.68 4.13
CA GLY A 11 18.17 3.11 2.78
C GLY A 11 17.42 1.79 2.65
N ALA A 12 17.62 0.86 3.60
CA ALA A 12 16.92 -0.42 3.63
C ALA A 12 15.42 -0.24 3.95
N LEU A 13 15.09 0.70 4.83
CA LEU A 13 13.71 1.06 5.17
C LEU A 13 12.97 1.62 3.95
N ARG A 14 13.59 2.54 3.21
CA ARG A 14 13.06 3.10 1.96
C ARG A 14 12.85 2.02 0.90
N ALA A 15 13.86 1.19 0.64
CA ALA A 15 13.74 0.11 -0.33
C ALA A 15 12.59 -0.86 0.02
N SER A 16 12.40 -1.15 1.30
CA SER A 16 11.30 -1.99 1.79
C SER A 16 9.94 -1.32 1.59
N ALA A 17 9.84 -0.02 1.86
CA ALA A 17 8.62 0.77 1.64
C ALA A 17 8.24 0.86 0.15
N ASP A 18 9.20 1.15 -0.72
CA ASP A 18 8.99 1.20 -2.17
C ASP A 18 8.53 -0.17 -2.72
N SER A 19 9.13 -1.26 -2.22
CA SER A 19 8.71 -2.64 -2.57
C SER A 19 7.28 -2.94 -2.10
N LEU A 20 6.92 -2.52 -0.88
CA LEU A 20 5.58 -2.70 -0.35
C LEU A 20 4.54 -1.92 -1.18
N PHE A 21 4.86 -0.67 -1.55
CA PHE A 21 4.01 0.15 -2.42
C PHE A 21 3.83 -0.47 -3.81
N ALA A 22 4.91 -0.98 -4.43
CA ALA A 22 4.82 -1.67 -5.71
C ALA A 22 3.90 -2.91 -5.64
N LYS A 23 4.00 -3.69 -4.57
CA LYS A 23 3.12 -4.85 -4.34
C LYS A 23 1.67 -4.45 -4.12
N ALA A 24 1.42 -3.37 -3.38
CA ALA A 24 0.08 -2.83 -3.17
C ALA A 24 -0.56 -2.41 -4.51
N LYS A 25 0.19 -1.71 -5.36
CA LYS A 25 -0.27 -1.35 -6.70
C LYS A 25 -0.54 -2.58 -7.59
N ALA A 26 0.29 -3.62 -7.47
CA ALA A 26 0.03 -4.88 -8.17
C ALA A 26 -1.27 -5.56 -7.70
N LEU A 27 -1.56 -5.51 -6.40
CA LEU A 27 -2.82 -6.03 -5.84
C LEU A 27 -4.05 -5.31 -6.41
N ASP A 28 -3.97 -3.99 -6.56
CA ASP A 28 -5.03 -3.18 -7.19
C ASP A 28 -5.27 -3.62 -8.65
N ASN A 29 -4.20 -3.79 -9.43
CA ASN A 29 -4.30 -4.30 -10.80
C ASN A 29 -4.93 -5.71 -10.87
N TYR A 30 -4.56 -6.62 -9.98
CA TYR A 30 -5.17 -7.96 -9.92
C TYR A 30 -6.66 -7.90 -9.56
N MET A 31 -7.06 -6.93 -8.73
CA MET A 31 -8.46 -6.70 -8.41
C MET A 31 -9.26 -6.19 -9.61
N ASP A 32 -8.67 -5.35 -10.45
CA ASP A 32 -9.30 -4.92 -11.70
C ASP A 32 -9.44 -6.05 -12.71
N GLN A 33 -8.42 -6.92 -12.83
CA GLN A 33 -8.52 -8.14 -13.64
C GLN A 33 -9.62 -9.06 -13.14
N LEU A 34 -9.72 -9.26 -11.81
CA LEU A 34 -10.82 -10.02 -11.22
C LEU A 34 -12.17 -9.40 -11.59
N HIS A 35 -12.31 -8.06 -11.60
CA HIS A 35 -13.55 -7.41 -12.05
C HIS A 35 -13.93 -7.82 -13.47
N GLN A 36 -12.95 -7.72 -14.37
CA GLN A 36 -13.17 -7.95 -15.79
C GLN A 36 -13.61 -9.40 -16.01
N HIS A 37 -13.01 -10.34 -15.29
CA HIS A 37 -13.41 -11.75 -15.34
C HIS A 37 -14.79 -12.01 -14.70
N LEU A 38 -15.17 -11.23 -13.69
CA LEU A 38 -16.49 -11.32 -13.08
C LEU A 38 -17.60 -10.67 -13.91
N ALA A 39 -17.30 -9.71 -14.79
CA ALA A 39 -18.30 -8.95 -15.54
C ALA A 39 -19.34 -9.82 -16.29
N PRO A 40 -18.98 -10.88 -17.03
CA PRO A 40 -19.95 -11.77 -17.68
C PRO A 40 -20.85 -12.52 -16.68
N ILE A 41 -20.31 -12.81 -15.50
CA ILE A 41 -21.06 -13.46 -14.42
C ILE A 41 -22.03 -12.46 -13.78
N LYS A 42 -21.67 -11.17 -13.66
CA LYS A 42 -22.58 -10.12 -13.17
C LYS A 42 -23.83 -10.01 -14.03
N GLU A 43 -23.67 -10.06 -15.36
CA GLU A 43 -24.77 -9.95 -16.32
C GLU A 43 -25.81 -11.07 -16.21
N THR A 44 -25.42 -12.24 -15.69
CA THR A 44 -26.29 -13.41 -15.59
C THR A 44 -26.66 -13.74 -14.15
N TRP A 45 -25.65 -14.00 -13.31
CA TRP A 45 -25.83 -14.48 -11.95
C TRP A 45 -26.25 -13.37 -10.98
N TYR A 46 -25.70 -12.16 -11.10
CA TYR A 46 -26.10 -11.06 -10.20
C TYR A 46 -27.44 -10.46 -10.65
N ALA A 47 -27.64 -10.32 -11.96
CA ALA A 47 -28.91 -9.89 -12.56
C ALA A 47 -30.08 -10.85 -12.27
N SER A 48 -29.80 -12.12 -11.92
CA SER A 48 -30.84 -13.09 -11.54
C SER A 48 -31.61 -12.71 -10.28
N GLY A 49 -31.09 -11.80 -9.46
CA GLY A 49 -31.68 -11.44 -8.15
C GLY A 49 -31.66 -12.58 -7.13
N SER A 50 -30.89 -13.64 -7.38
CA SER A 50 -30.73 -14.73 -6.42
C SER A 50 -29.97 -14.26 -5.16
N SER A 51 -30.32 -14.84 -4.01
CA SER A 51 -29.63 -14.57 -2.74
C SER A 51 -28.12 -14.87 -2.82
N ALA A 52 -27.75 -15.88 -3.60
CA ALA A 52 -26.35 -16.23 -3.87
C ALA A 52 -25.63 -15.15 -4.69
N GLY A 53 -26.27 -14.62 -5.74
CA GLY A 53 -25.72 -13.51 -6.54
C GLY A 53 -25.52 -12.25 -5.71
N GLN A 54 -26.50 -11.88 -4.88
CA GLN A 54 -26.38 -10.74 -3.97
C GLN A 54 -25.28 -10.92 -2.92
N ALA A 55 -25.11 -12.13 -2.38
CA ALA A 55 -24.04 -12.41 -1.43
C ALA A 55 -22.65 -12.29 -2.09
N ALA A 56 -22.51 -12.76 -3.33
CA ALA A 56 -21.29 -12.63 -4.11
C ALA A 56 -20.95 -11.15 -4.42
N GLU A 57 -21.93 -10.38 -4.89
CA GLU A 57 -21.77 -8.94 -5.15
C GLU A 57 -21.33 -8.16 -3.90
N ASN A 58 -21.97 -8.42 -2.76
CA ASN A 58 -21.60 -7.82 -1.48
C ASN A 58 -20.17 -8.18 -1.05
N SER A 59 -19.76 -9.43 -1.30
CA SER A 59 -18.41 -9.91 -0.93
C SER A 59 -17.34 -9.29 -1.81
N GLU A 60 -17.60 -9.16 -3.11
CA GLU A 60 -16.73 -8.46 -4.06
C GLU A 60 -16.56 -6.98 -3.67
N THR A 61 -17.65 -6.30 -3.34
CA THR A 61 -17.63 -4.89 -2.93
C THR A 61 -16.79 -4.69 -1.67
N ARG A 62 -16.96 -5.57 -0.67
CA ARG A 62 -16.14 -5.54 0.55
C ARG A 62 -14.66 -5.78 0.28
N LEU A 63 -14.35 -6.74 -0.59
CA LEU A 63 -12.97 -7.04 -0.97
C LEU A 63 -12.30 -5.84 -1.66
N ARG A 64 -13.02 -5.14 -2.55
CA ARG A 64 -12.52 -3.91 -3.18
C ARG A 64 -12.21 -2.81 -2.17
N SER A 65 -13.14 -2.55 -1.26
CA SER A 65 -12.93 -1.54 -0.20
C SER A 65 -11.68 -1.88 0.62
N ALA A 66 -11.54 -3.14 1.04
CA ALA A 66 -10.41 -3.57 1.86
C ALA A 66 -9.07 -3.43 1.13
N ILE A 67 -9.01 -3.72 -0.18
CA ILE A 67 -7.80 -3.53 -0.98
C ILE A 67 -7.47 -2.05 -1.14
N ALA A 68 -8.46 -1.21 -1.45
CA ALA A 68 -8.26 0.24 -1.55
C ALA A 68 -7.70 0.82 -0.24
N ASP A 69 -8.22 0.37 0.90
CA ASP A 69 -7.72 0.76 2.23
C ASP A 69 -6.27 0.30 2.45
N ILE A 70 -5.93 -0.95 2.11
CA ILE A 70 -4.56 -1.49 2.21
C ILE A 70 -3.60 -0.65 1.35
N VAL A 71 -3.97 -0.38 0.09
CA VAL A 71 -3.17 0.43 -0.83
C VAL A 71 -2.98 1.85 -0.28
N GLY A 72 -4.04 2.46 0.24
CA GLY A 72 -3.99 3.78 0.85
C GLY A 72 -3.04 3.84 2.05
N VAL A 73 -3.17 2.88 2.98
CA VAL A 73 -2.32 2.80 4.17
C VAL A 73 -0.85 2.58 3.81
N ILE A 74 -0.57 1.67 2.87
CA ILE A 74 0.80 1.41 2.40
C ILE A 74 1.38 2.66 1.72
N GLY A 75 0.60 3.37 0.91
CA GLY A 75 1.01 4.62 0.28
C GLY A 75 1.35 5.69 1.31
N GLN A 76 0.51 5.88 2.33
CA GLN A 76 0.75 6.82 3.43
C GLN A 76 2.03 6.47 4.21
N PHE A 77 2.20 5.21 4.57
CA PHE A 77 3.39 4.73 5.28
C PHE A 77 4.67 4.98 4.46
N SER A 78 4.65 4.63 3.18
CA SER A 78 5.80 4.81 2.29
C SER A 78 6.16 6.28 2.10
N GLY A 79 5.16 7.16 2.00
CA GLY A 79 5.37 8.61 1.97
C GLY A 79 6.07 9.13 3.23
N LYS A 80 5.68 8.63 4.41
CA LYS A 80 6.29 9.01 5.68
C LYS A 80 7.71 8.48 5.86
N VAL A 81 8.00 7.27 5.38
CA VAL A 81 9.36 6.73 5.36
C VAL A 81 10.29 7.58 4.49
N ASN A 82 9.81 8.00 3.31
CA ASN A 82 10.58 8.86 2.42
C ASN A 82 10.83 10.26 3.05
N GLU A 83 9.81 10.85 3.67
CA GLU A 83 9.96 12.11 4.41
C GLU A 83 11.01 12.01 5.53
N ALA A 84 10.98 10.92 6.32
CA ALA A 84 11.95 10.70 7.38
C ALA A 84 13.38 10.51 6.85
N HIS A 85 13.54 9.80 5.73
CA HIS A 85 14.83 9.64 5.05
C HIS A 85 15.39 10.99 4.60
N ASP A 86 14.58 11.85 3.98
CA ASP A 86 15.03 13.14 3.47
C ASP A 86 15.43 14.11 4.59
N ILE A 87 14.71 14.08 5.72
CA ILE A 87 15.07 14.83 6.94
C ILE A 87 16.43 14.36 7.47
N GLN A 88 16.65 13.04 7.54
CA GLN A 88 17.92 12.48 8.01
C GLN A 88 19.08 12.88 7.10
N LEU A 89 18.92 12.76 5.78
CA LEU A 89 19.95 13.14 4.82
C LEU A 89 20.30 14.64 4.91
N ALA A 90 19.31 15.50 5.10
CA ALA A 90 19.54 16.93 5.30
C ALA A 90 20.33 17.20 6.60
N LEU A 91 20.03 16.48 7.68
CA LEU A 91 20.75 16.58 8.94
C LEU A 91 22.21 16.11 8.82
N GLU A 92 22.45 14.99 8.13
CA GLU A 92 23.80 14.46 7.87
C GLU A 92 24.64 15.44 7.06
N ASN A 93 24.08 16.00 5.98
CA ASN A 93 24.77 17.01 5.16
C ASN A 93 25.10 18.28 5.96
N LYS A 94 24.16 18.74 6.78
CA LYS A 94 24.37 19.90 7.66
C LYS A 94 25.49 19.63 8.67
N ASN A 95 25.51 18.46 9.29
CA ASN A 95 26.54 18.07 10.24
C ASN A 95 27.91 17.95 9.58
N ALA A 96 27.99 17.33 8.40
CA ALA A 96 29.23 17.22 7.63
C ALA A 96 29.84 18.59 7.32
N GLY A 97 29.02 19.59 7.03
CA GLY A 97 29.46 20.98 6.81
C GLY A 97 30.01 21.69 8.05
N TYR A 98 29.75 21.20 9.27
CA TYR A 98 30.35 21.73 10.50
C TYR A 98 31.72 21.15 10.83
N PHE A 99 32.10 20.04 10.18
CA PHE A 99 33.37 19.35 10.41
C PHE A 99 34.36 19.50 9.23
N GLN A 100 34.06 20.39 8.28
CA GLN A 100 34.97 20.89 7.25
C GLN A 100 35.55 22.25 7.67
#